data_AF-A0A7Y5HJJ0-F1
#
_entry.id   AF-A0A7Y5HJJ0-F1
#
_cell.length_a   1.000
_cell.length_b   1.000
_cell.length_c   1.000
_cell.angle_alpha   90.00
_cell.angle_beta   90.00
_cell.angle_gamma   90.00
#
_symmetry.space_group_name_H-M   'P 1'
#
loop_
_entity.id
_entity.type
_entity.pdbx_description
1 polymer ?
#
loop_
_entity_poly.entity_id
_entity_poly.type
_entity_poly.pdbx_seq_one_letter_code
_entity_poly.pdbx_strand_id
1 'polypeptide(L)'
;MRNFAGWGIAVLFALLAAAAAAPADVEGVPADGKDVVFLADGRVLRCRAGAEAEGRVELGFTGGAVHVPKAAILEIRRFAGWDPEPRDDAERAKAAAGMVRWDGEWIPRARADALLAKDRERAEKLWKESASRSEWENRWKRDTAHFTIEANLPKESVDFYEQALEQYYEYFTSAFKVSVKRRIPVYILRTREEFRAFQKKDTGSAGEHTVGYFVSRKGKEHLVLFDWQGNRSETLSVLFHECTHLLLHLANPDVALPALLNEGLSEYYGANLVVKGRMVRGGIQDERLADLRAMIEEKTLPALDDLLAHGHRDRAAQGWKKLSVSDYAHAWAFIHFLMHGAGGKYRQRLAAWMNGHLGLEFRDAAAGSTKERYYMRFKDDRALLLQCLKVKDYATLEREFLDHVASMEYAGARGLLAQGLRKLAKERNEAAALEYLGKALANAGDDAEVLSLVARVYSRIDGKEEEGERLLLRALDLDPLNVDRRYETSSWFPDGDAEIPHLRMCEEMAPGDPVALAATAWLAFRGEGRDRWVGGGVFGGGAEEAKAALEAGAPPAECARIAGLL
;
A
#
# COMPACT_ATOMS: atom_id res chain seq x y z
N MET A 1 52.93 -25.31 37.81
CA MET A 1 52.68 -26.64 38.40
C MET A 1 51.60 -26.51 39.49
N ARG A 2 50.52 -27.29 39.34
CA ARG A 2 49.52 -27.76 40.34
C ARG A 2 48.38 -26.84 40.86
N ASN A 3 47.21 -27.11 40.28
CA ASN A 3 45.80 -27.16 40.73
C ASN A 3 45.45 -27.26 42.23
N PHE A 4 44.27 -26.69 42.61
CA PHE A 4 43.04 -27.32 43.17
C PHE A 4 42.11 -26.16 43.67
N ALA A 5 40.98 -25.82 43.03
CA ALA A 5 39.62 -26.41 43.10
C ALA A 5 38.94 -26.39 44.49
N GLY A 6 37.76 -25.72 44.56
CA GLY A 6 36.68 -26.07 45.52
C GLY A 6 36.16 -24.93 46.41
N TRP A 7 35.13 -24.20 45.95
CA TRP A 7 34.27 -23.36 46.79
C TRP A 7 32.81 -23.83 46.64
N GLY A 8 32.13 -24.01 47.77
CA GLY A 8 30.72 -23.65 47.91
C GLY A 8 29.64 -24.72 47.71
N ILE A 9 29.51 -25.65 48.67
CA ILE A 9 28.21 -26.28 49.00
C ILE A 9 28.09 -26.26 50.53
N ALA A 10 27.18 -25.41 51.05
CA ALA A 10 26.43 -25.56 52.32
C ALA A 10 25.93 -24.21 52.86
N VAL A 11 25.16 -23.46 52.07
CA VAL A 11 24.13 -22.53 52.59
C VAL A 11 22.90 -22.66 51.70
N LEU A 12 22.29 -23.84 51.77
CA LEU A 12 20.92 -24.11 51.35
C LEU A 12 20.19 -24.57 52.62
N PHE A 13 18.92 -24.18 52.77
CA PHE A 13 17.98 -24.52 53.87
C PHE A 13 17.88 -23.55 55.06
N ALA A 14 17.55 -22.26 54.82
CA ALA A 14 16.86 -21.44 55.83
C ALA A 14 16.12 -20.18 55.31
N LEU A 15 15.79 -20.05 54.02
CA LEU A 15 14.96 -18.92 53.53
C LEU A 15 13.88 -19.41 52.54
N LEU A 16 13.10 -20.38 53.00
CA LEU A 16 11.81 -20.78 52.46
C LEU A 16 10.77 -20.53 53.57
N ALA A 17 10.31 -19.28 53.69
CA ALA A 17 9.05 -18.90 54.36
C ALA A 17 8.86 -17.36 54.37
N ALA A 18 8.68 -16.77 53.18
CA ALA A 18 7.88 -15.55 52.96
C ALA A 18 7.91 -15.19 51.46
N ALA A 19 7.71 -16.19 50.59
CA ALA A 19 7.15 -15.89 49.28
C ALA A 19 5.66 -15.66 49.53
N ALA A 20 5.25 -14.40 49.73
CA ALA A 20 3.89 -14.04 49.38
C ALA A 20 3.72 -14.49 47.93
N ALA A 21 2.78 -15.41 47.70
CA ALA A 21 2.48 -15.88 46.37
C ALA A 21 2.27 -14.65 45.49
N ALA A 22 3.19 -14.40 44.55
CA ALA A 22 2.90 -13.49 43.45
C ALA A 22 1.57 -13.96 42.86
N PRO A 23 0.59 -13.06 42.65
CA PRO A 23 -0.67 -13.47 42.08
C PRO A 23 -0.35 -14.20 40.78
N ALA A 24 -0.78 -15.47 40.69
CA ALA A 24 -0.61 -16.28 39.50
C ALA A 24 -0.98 -15.43 38.28
N ASP A 25 -0.08 -15.39 37.29
CA ASP A 25 -0.33 -14.75 36.00
C ASP A 25 -1.74 -15.12 35.56
N VAL A 26 -2.63 -14.13 35.49
CA VAL A 26 -3.96 -14.35 34.96
C VAL A 26 -3.74 -14.56 33.47
N GLU A 27 -3.70 -15.83 33.06
CA GLU A 27 -3.43 -16.31 31.71
C GLU A 27 -4.13 -15.39 30.69
N GLY A 28 -3.40 -14.61 29.88
CA GLY A 28 -4.00 -13.69 28.89
C GLY A 28 -4.02 -12.19 29.25
N VAL A 29 -3.64 -11.80 30.47
CA VAL A 29 -3.17 -10.44 30.76
C VAL A 29 -1.67 -10.41 30.48
N PRO A 30 -1.15 -9.49 29.65
CA PRO A 30 0.29 -9.34 29.49
C PRO A 30 0.95 -9.10 30.85
N ALA A 31 1.98 -9.88 31.18
CA ALA A 31 2.67 -9.78 32.48
C ALA A 31 3.27 -8.37 32.74
N ASP A 32 3.43 -7.57 31.70
CA ASP A 32 3.92 -6.19 31.73
C ASP A 32 2.79 -5.13 31.84
N GLY A 33 1.53 -5.55 31.94
CA GLY A 33 0.37 -4.67 32.04
C GLY A 33 0.12 -3.81 30.80
N LYS A 34 0.71 -4.15 29.64
CA LYS A 34 0.47 -3.44 28.37
C LYS A 34 -0.91 -3.78 27.81
N ASP A 35 -1.50 -2.81 27.10
CA ASP A 35 -2.74 -2.98 26.35
C ASP A 35 -2.47 -3.80 25.07
N VAL A 36 -3.53 -4.44 24.55
CA VAL A 36 -3.47 -5.11 23.24
C VAL A 36 -4.33 -4.34 22.25
N VAL A 37 -3.70 -3.82 21.20
CA VAL A 37 -4.33 -2.95 20.20
C VAL A 37 -4.46 -3.71 18.88
N PHE A 38 -5.69 -3.85 18.39
CA PHE A 38 -6.01 -4.45 17.10
C PHE A 38 -6.21 -3.34 16.10
N LEU A 39 -5.42 -3.35 15.03
CA LEU A 39 -5.49 -2.37 13.97
C LEU A 39 -6.42 -2.85 12.85
N ALA A 40 -7.01 -1.90 12.14
CA ALA A 40 -7.92 -2.17 11.03
C ALA A 40 -7.23 -2.84 9.83
N ASP A 41 -5.90 -2.76 9.76
CA ASP A 41 -5.06 -3.46 8.77
C ASP A 41 -4.68 -4.90 9.20
N GLY A 42 -5.15 -5.35 10.37
CA GLY A 42 -4.91 -6.70 10.89
C GLY A 42 -3.63 -6.85 11.72
N ARG A 43 -2.85 -5.78 11.92
CA ARG A 43 -1.74 -5.79 12.87
C ARG A 43 -2.26 -5.84 14.31
N VAL A 44 -1.48 -6.48 15.18
CA VAL A 44 -1.74 -6.52 16.63
C VAL A 44 -0.53 -6.00 17.37
N LEU A 45 -0.73 -4.94 18.15
CA LEU A 45 0.31 -4.26 18.92
C LEU A 45 0.14 -4.56 20.40
N ARG A 46 1.28 -4.59 21.12
CA ARG A 46 1.31 -4.64 22.59
C ARG A 46 1.94 -3.35 23.12
N CYS A 47 1.12 -2.44 23.61
CA CYS A 47 1.52 -1.10 24.04
C CYS A 47 0.50 -0.56 25.05
N ARG A 48 0.83 0.44 25.87
CA ARG A 48 -0.19 1.14 26.68
C ARG A 48 -1.07 1.98 25.76
N ALA A 49 -2.37 2.04 25.97
CA ALA A 49 -3.27 2.81 25.14
C ALA A 49 -4.04 3.82 26.00
N GLY A 50 -3.77 5.10 25.76
CA GLY A 50 -4.43 6.23 26.41
C GLY A 50 -5.90 6.37 26.03
N ALA A 51 -6.56 7.37 26.62
CA ALA A 51 -7.91 7.77 26.25
C ALA A 51 -7.96 8.27 24.79
N GLU A 52 -9.13 8.16 24.16
CA GLU A 52 -9.35 8.83 22.88
C GLU A 52 -9.50 10.34 23.14
N ALA A 53 -8.74 11.14 22.42
CA ALA A 53 -8.83 12.59 22.42
C ALA A 53 -8.75 13.09 20.96
N GLU A 54 -9.69 13.95 20.56
CA GLU A 54 -9.72 14.57 19.23
C GLU A 54 -9.68 13.54 18.07
N GLY A 55 -10.32 12.38 18.26
CA GLY A 55 -10.34 11.30 17.27
C GLY A 55 -9.02 10.52 17.12
N ARG A 56 -8.07 10.71 18.05
CA ARG A 56 -6.80 9.98 18.11
C ARG A 56 -6.66 9.25 19.45
N VAL A 57 -5.85 8.20 19.47
CA VAL A 57 -5.52 7.41 20.66
C VAL A 57 -4.01 7.41 20.81
N GLU A 58 -3.52 7.79 21.99
CA GLU A 58 -2.11 7.66 22.35
C GLU A 58 -1.76 6.19 22.59
N LEU A 59 -0.74 5.68 21.91
CA LEU A 59 -0.17 4.34 22.10
C LEU A 59 1.27 4.48 22.63
N GLY A 60 1.50 4.07 23.88
CA GLY A 60 2.77 4.09 24.60
C GLY A 60 3.57 2.79 24.47
N PHE A 61 4.76 2.91 23.90
CA PHE A 61 5.78 1.86 23.76
C PHE A 61 6.96 2.13 24.70
N THR A 62 7.90 1.19 24.80
CA THR A 62 9.14 1.40 25.59
C THR A 62 9.95 2.58 25.05
N GLY A 63 9.92 2.78 23.73
CA GLY A 63 10.56 3.91 23.07
C GLY A 63 9.81 5.25 23.19
N GLY A 64 8.61 5.31 23.80
CA GLY A 64 7.80 6.52 23.87
C GLY A 64 6.38 6.33 23.32
N ALA A 65 5.62 7.41 23.22
CA ALA A 65 4.21 7.36 22.83
C ALA A 65 3.96 7.94 21.43
N VAL A 66 2.94 7.43 20.74
CA VAL A 66 2.52 7.89 19.40
C VAL A 66 1.00 8.06 19.33
N HIS A 67 0.51 9.01 18.54
CA HIS A 67 -0.93 9.32 18.48
C HIS A 67 -1.57 8.77 17.19
N VAL A 68 -2.30 7.67 17.28
CA VAL A 68 -2.88 6.97 16.13
C VAL A 68 -4.34 7.40 15.91
N PRO A 69 -4.80 7.65 14.67
CA PRO A 69 -6.21 7.89 14.40
C PRO A 69 -7.10 6.74 14.89
N LYS A 70 -8.21 7.05 15.57
CA LYS A 70 -9.14 6.02 16.10
C LYS A 70 -9.67 5.10 15.00
N ALA A 71 -9.83 5.62 13.78
CA ALA A 71 -10.27 4.87 12.62
C ALA A 71 -9.28 3.77 12.17
N ALA A 72 -7.99 3.91 12.48
CA ALA A 72 -6.99 2.88 12.22
C ALA A 72 -7.00 1.76 13.28
N ILE A 73 -7.73 1.97 14.38
CA ILE A 73 -7.82 1.05 15.51
C ILE A 73 -9.18 0.36 15.48
N LEU A 74 -9.17 -0.94 15.21
CA LEU A 74 -10.34 -1.79 15.32
C LEU A 74 -10.78 -1.92 16.78
N GLU A 75 -9.83 -2.20 17.68
CA GLU A 75 -10.10 -2.46 19.08
C GLU A 75 -8.89 -2.11 19.96
N ILE A 76 -9.13 -1.62 21.17
CA ILE A 76 -8.11 -1.50 22.22
C ILE A 76 -8.60 -2.32 23.40
N ARG A 77 -7.74 -3.21 23.88
CA ARG A 77 -7.97 -3.93 25.13
C ARG A 77 -7.11 -3.33 26.21
N ARG A 78 -7.78 -2.51 27.04
CA ARG A 78 -7.12 -1.81 28.13
C ARG A 78 -6.94 -2.73 29.33
N PHE A 79 -5.69 -2.94 29.68
CA PHE A 79 -5.19 -3.49 30.93
C PHE A 79 -4.55 -2.38 31.79
N ALA A 80 -4.53 -1.12 31.33
CA ALA A 80 -4.04 0.05 32.08
C ALA A 80 -4.66 0.25 33.48
N GLY A 81 -5.86 -0.30 33.73
CA GLY A 81 -6.52 -0.29 35.03
C GLY A 81 -6.26 -1.52 35.89
N TRP A 82 -5.55 -2.53 35.35
CA TRP A 82 -5.14 -3.74 36.07
C TRP A 82 -3.90 -3.42 36.92
N ASP A 83 -4.15 -3.17 38.20
CA ASP A 83 -3.11 -2.97 39.20
C ASP A 83 -3.14 -4.15 40.18
N PRO A 84 -2.32 -5.19 39.96
CA PRO A 84 -2.36 -6.39 40.78
C PRO A 84 -1.71 -6.17 42.17
N GLU A 85 -0.98 -5.07 42.38
CA GLU A 85 -0.17 -4.86 43.58
C GLU A 85 -0.79 -3.80 44.52
N PRO A 86 -1.23 -4.19 45.73
CA PRO A 86 -1.76 -3.24 46.71
C PRO A 86 -0.66 -2.33 47.28
N ARG A 87 -0.89 -1.01 47.28
CA ARG A 87 0.13 0.01 47.56
C ARG A 87 0.21 0.40 49.04
N ASP A 88 -0.91 0.31 49.76
CA ASP A 88 -1.01 0.65 51.19
C ASP A 88 -1.74 -0.44 51.99
N ASP A 89 -1.83 -0.27 53.31
CA ASP A 89 -2.48 -1.26 54.19
C ASP A 89 -3.99 -1.39 53.93
N ALA A 90 -4.65 -0.33 53.48
CA ALA A 90 -6.08 -0.35 53.15
C ALA A 90 -6.34 -1.11 51.84
N GLU A 91 -5.46 -0.94 50.84
CA GLU A 91 -5.46 -1.71 49.60
C GLU A 91 -5.07 -3.17 49.84
N ARG A 92 -4.10 -3.43 50.74
CA ARG A 92 -3.76 -4.80 51.17
C ARG A 92 -4.95 -5.49 51.83
N ALA A 93 -5.72 -4.77 52.65
CA ALA A 93 -6.95 -5.31 53.26
C ALA A 93 -8.03 -5.63 52.21
N LYS A 94 -8.20 -4.78 51.19
CA LYS A 94 -9.13 -5.04 50.07
C LYS A 94 -8.69 -6.20 49.17
N ALA A 95 -7.40 -6.29 48.89
CA ALA A 95 -6.80 -7.42 48.16
C ALA A 95 -6.96 -8.72 48.95
N ALA A 96 -6.72 -8.69 50.27
CA ALA A 96 -6.95 -9.83 51.17
C ALA A 96 -8.44 -10.23 51.24
N ALA A 97 -9.37 -9.28 51.03
CA ALA A 97 -10.80 -9.53 50.89
C ALA A 97 -11.20 -10.03 49.48
N GLY A 98 -10.24 -10.35 48.61
CA GLY A 98 -10.49 -10.91 47.28
C GLY A 98 -10.98 -9.89 46.24
N MET A 99 -10.70 -8.59 46.46
CA MET A 99 -10.96 -7.55 45.47
C MET A 99 -9.70 -7.27 44.64
N VAL A 100 -9.89 -6.82 43.41
CA VAL A 100 -8.84 -6.32 42.53
C VAL A 100 -9.19 -4.93 42.07
N ARG A 101 -8.16 -4.13 41.79
CA ARG A 101 -8.36 -2.81 41.24
C ARG A 101 -8.49 -2.92 39.72
N TRP A 102 -9.58 -2.37 39.20
CA TRP A 102 -9.89 -2.33 37.77
C TRP A 102 -10.45 -0.95 37.44
N ASP A 103 -9.72 -0.20 36.59
CA ASP A 103 -10.12 1.15 36.15
C ASP A 103 -10.39 2.11 37.33
N GLY A 104 -9.52 2.07 38.35
CA GLY A 104 -9.62 2.91 39.53
C GLY A 104 -10.60 2.43 40.60
N GLU A 105 -11.47 1.46 40.29
CA GLU A 105 -12.44 0.88 41.23
C GLU A 105 -11.95 -0.45 41.81
N TRP A 106 -12.32 -0.72 43.06
CA TRP A 106 -12.13 -2.04 43.68
C TRP A 106 -13.33 -2.92 43.36
N ILE A 107 -13.14 -3.88 42.46
CA ILE A 107 -14.18 -4.85 42.09
C ILE A 107 -13.83 -6.23 42.67
N PRO A 108 -14.82 -7.08 42.98
CA PRO A 108 -14.55 -8.46 43.35
C PRO A 108 -13.73 -9.16 42.25
N ARG A 109 -12.73 -9.95 42.63
CA ARG A 109 -11.88 -10.70 41.68
C ARG A 109 -12.70 -11.52 40.69
N ALA A 110 -13.76 -12.19 41.16
CA ALA A 110 -14.69 -12.92 40.31
C ALA A 110 -15.37 -12.06 39.22
N ARG A 111 -15.64 -10.78 39.47
CA ARG A 111 -16.19 -9.85 38.46
C ARG A 111 -15.13 -9.44 37.45
N ALA A 112 -13.92 -9.15 37.90
CA ALA A 112 -12.79 -8.87 37.01
C ALA A 112 -12.48 -10.06 36.11
N ASP A 113 -12.43 -11.26 36.68
CA ASP A 113 -12.21 -12.52 35.97
C ASP A 113 -13.33 -12.76 34.93
N ALA A 114 -14.59 -12.46 35.25
CA ALA A 114 -15.70 -12.56 34.30
C ALA A 114 -15.63 -11.55 33.15
N LEU A 115 -15.19 -10.30 33.43
CA LEU A 115 -14.96 -9.28 32.40
C LEU A 115 -13.80 -9.69 31.48
N LEU A 116 -12.67 -10.09 32.05
CA LEU A 116 -11.53 -10.64 31.34
C LEU A 116 -11.91 -11.87 30.50
N ALA A 117 -12.74 -12.77 31.02
CA ALA A 117 -13.20 -13.96 30.29
C ALA A 117 -14.09 -13.59 29.10
N LYS A 118 -15.04 -12.67 29.27
CA LYS A 118 -15.92 -12.20 28.19
C LYS A 118 -15.13 -11.45 27.11
N ASP A 119 -14.18 -10.62 27.52
CA ASP A 119 -13.32 -9.90 26.59
C ASP A 119 -12.38 -10.88 25.87
N ARG A 120 -11.81 -11.88 26.56
CA ARG A 120 -11.07 -12.98 25.94
C ARG A 120 -11.92 -13.74 24.91
N GLU A 121 -13.17 -14.05 25.23
CA GLU A 121 -14.05 -14.76 24.30
C GLU A 121 -14.29 -13.94 23.03
N ARG A 122 -14.58 -12.63 23.16
CA ARG A 122 -14.79 -11.74 22.01
C ARG A 122 -13.50 -11.53 21.21
N ALA A 123 -12.40 -11.36 21.92
CA ALA A 123 -11.06 -11.20 21.39
C ALA A 123 -10.60 -12.38 20.55
N GLU A 124 -10.70 -13.54 21.17
CA GLU A 124 -10.39 -14.81 20.59
C GLU A 124 -11.34 -15.08 19.43
N LYS A 125 -12.60 -14.64 19.49
CA LYS A 125 -13.51 -14.71 18.35
C LYS A 125 -13.04 -13.85 17.18
N LEU A 126 -12.68 -12.58 17.39
CA LEU A 126 -12.20 -11.69 16.32
C LEU A 126 -10.85 -12.14 15.75
N TRP A 127 -9.92 -12.51 16.63
CA TRP A 127 -8.63 -13.07 16.23
C TRP A 127 -8.82 -14.40 15.52
N LYS A 128 -9.61 -15.34 16.05
CA LYS A 128 -9.92 -16.60 15.36
C LYS A 128 -10.64 -16.33 14.05
N GLU A 129 -11.52 -15.34 13.95
CA GLU A 129 -12.16 -15.01 12.67
C GLU A 129 -11.14 -14.46 11.67
N SER A 130 -10.33 -13.46 12.04
CA SER A 130 -9.32 -12.90 11.15
C SER A 130 -8.18 -13.88 10.82
N ALA A 131 -7.70 -14.64 11.80
CA ALA A 131 -6.62 -15.62 11.65
C ALA A 131 -7.11 -16.92 11.00
N SER A 132 -8.36 -17.35 11.25
CA SER A 132 -8.91 -18.48 10.51
C SER A 132 -9.02 -18.12 9.03
N ARG A 133 -9.30 -16.86 8.69
CA ARG A 133 -9.45 -16.38 7.31
C ARG A 133 -8.15 -15.85 6.70
N SER A 134 -7.05 -15.75 7.45
CA SER A 134 -5.77 -15.24 6.92
C SER A 134 -5.12 -16.23 5.96
N GLU A 135 -5.33 -17.53 6.19
CA GLU A 135 -4.89 -18.55 5.26
C GLU A 135 -5.79 -18.57 4.01
N TRP A 136 -5.18 -18.59 2.83
CA TRP A 136 -5.89 -18.58 1.55
C TRP A 136 -6.94 -19.70 1.43
N GLU A 137 -6.70 -20.87 2.01
CA GLU A 137 -7.67 -21.98 1.94
C GLU A 137 -8.98 -21.71 2.68
N ASN A 138 -8.94 -20.79 3.65
CA ASN A 138 -10.11 -20.38 4.43
C ASN A 138 -10.66 -19.02 4.00
N ARG A 139 -10.17 -18.43 2.92
CA ARG A 139 -10.60 -17.12 2.41
C ARG A 139 -12.12 -16.93 2.35
N TRP A 140 -12.54 -15.67 2.37
CA TRP A 140 -13.91 -15.29 2.03
C TRP A 140 -14.24 -15.70 0.60
N LYS A 141 -15.50 -16.09 0.37
CA LYS A 141 -16.07 -16.29 -0.97
C LYS A 141 -17.40 -15.54 -0.99
N ARG A 142 -17.47 -14.48 -1.79
CA ARG A 142 -18.56 -13.51 -1.78
C ARG A 142 -19.08 -13.34 -3.20
N ASP A 143 -20.37 -13.58 -3.39
CA ASP A 143 -21.04 -13.33 -4.66
C ASP A 143 -21.77 -11.99 -4.58
N THR A 144 -21.54 -11.15 -5.58
CA THR A 144 -22.26 -9.90 -5.80
C THR A 144 -23.13 -10.02 -7.06
N ALA A 145 -23.66 -8.90 -7.57
CA ALA A 145 -24.38 -8.92 -8.83
C ALA A 145 -23.47 -9.32 -10.00
N HIS A 146 -22.25 -8.78 -10.04
CA HIS A 146 -21.35 -8.91 -11.19
C HIS A 146 -20.03 -9.63 -10.90
N PHE A 147 -19.71 -9.93 -9.63
CA PHE A 147 -18.43 -10.52 -9.24
C PHE A 147 -18.60 -11.72 -8.30
N THR A 148 -17.59 -12.59 -8.32
CA THR A 148 -17.34 -13.59 -7.28
C THR A 148 -15.98 -13.26 -6.69
N ILE A 149 -15.97 -12.67 -5.49
CA ILE A 149 -14.78 -12.17 -4.81
C ILE A 149 -14.29 -13.23 -3.83
N GLU A 150 -13.04 -13.64 -3.97
CA GLU A 150 -12.33 -14.47 -3.02
C GLU A 150 -11.15 -13.71 -2.41
N ALA A 151 -11.12 -13.57 -1.08
CA ALA A 151 -10.12 -12.76 -0.40
C ALA A 151 -9.82 -13.26 1.03
N ASN A 152 -8.56 -13.27 1.43
CA ASN A 152 -8.11 -13.61 2.79
C ASN A 152 -7.78 -12.37 3.63
N LEU A 153 -8.62 -11.34 3.49
CA LEU A 153 -8.51 -10.04 4.14
C LEU A 153 -9.43 -9.93 5.37
N PRO A 154 -9.21 -8.94 6.26
CA PRO A 154 -10.20 -8.52 7.24
C PRO A 154 -11.55 -8.22 6.56
N LYS A 155 -12.65 -8.55 7.25
CA LYS A 155 -14.00 -8.47 6.70
C LYS A 155 -14.32 -7.07 6.15
N GLU A 156 -13.89 -6.03 6.85
CA GLU A 156 -14.10 -4.63 6.50
C GLU A 156 -13.44 -4.27 5.16
N SER A 157 -12.25 -4.81 4.88
CA SER A 157 -11.58 -4.64 3.59
C SER A 157 -12.32 -5.38 2.47
N VAL A 158 -12.82 -6.59 2.75
CA VAL A 158 -13.63 -7.35 1.76
C VAL A 158 -14.92 -6.60 1.43
N ASP A 159 -15.66 -6.12 2.44
CA ASP A 159 -16.88 -5.34 2.27
C ASP A 159 -16.62 -4.06 1.45
N PHE A 160 -15.47 -3.41 1.68
CA PHE A 160 -15.05 -2.22 0.93
C PHE A 160 -14.82 -2.54 -0.55
N TYR A 161 -14.02 -3.57 -0.87
CA TYR A 161 -13.73 -3.94 -2.26
C TYR A 161 -14.98 -4.45 -2.99
N GLU A 162 -15.89 -5.13 -2.29
CA GLU A 162 -17.21 -5.52 -2.79
C GLU A 162 -17.97 -4.31 -3.34
N GLN A 163 -18.10 -3.26 -2.53
CA GLN A 163 -18.82 -2.04 -2.91
C GLN A 163 -18.09 -1.26 -4.00
N ALA A 164 -16.75 -1.20 -3.95
CA ALA A 164 -15.95 -0.47 -4.93
C ALA A 164 -16.06 -1.10 -6.33
N LEU A 165 -16.03 -2.44 -6.43
CA LEU A 165 -16.15 -3.16 -7.70
C LEU A 165 -17.53 -3.02 -8.33
N GLU A 166 -18.60 -3.08 -7.54
CA GLU A 166 -19.96 -2.89 -8.07
C GLU A 166 -20.19 -1.47 -8.58
N GLN A 167 -19.75 -0.44 -7.83
CA GLN A 167 -19.77 0.94 -8.32
C GLN A 167 -18.94 1.11 -9.60
N TYR A 168 -17.77 0.46 -9.66
CA TYR A 168 -16.91 0.48 -10.83
C TYR A 168 -17.59 -0.13 -12.06
N TYR A 169 -18.20 -1.32 -11.90
CA TYR A 169 -18.90 -2.02 -12.96
C TYR A 169 -20.04 -1.18 -13.53
N GLU A 170 -20.91 -0.66 -12.67
CA GLU A 170 -22.04 0.19 -13.09
C GLU A 170 -21.54 1.40 -13.86
N TYR A 171 -20.48 2.04 -13.38
CA TYR A 171 -19.90 3.21 -14.02
C TYR A 171 -19.33 2.88 -15.41
N PHE A 172 -18.48 1.87 -15.51
CA PHE A 172 -17.82 1.49 -16.75
C PHE A 172 -18.83 1.03 -17.82
N THR A 173 -19.72 0.11 -17.45
CA THR A 173 -20.69 -0.47 -18.38
C THR A 173 -21.71 0.55 -18.86
N SER A 174 -22.13 1.50 -18.01
CA SER A 174 -23.02 2.60 -18.40
C SER A 174 -22.37 3.56 -19.40
N ALA A 175 -21.08 3.86 -19.22
CA ALA A 175 -20.35 4.77 -20.11
C ALA A 175 -20.25 4.25 -21.55
N PHE A 176 -20.10 2.93 -21.69
CA PHE A 176 -19.80 2.29 -22.97
C PHE A 176 -20.92 1.42 -23.54
N LYS A 177 -22.00 1.21 -22.78
CA LYS A 177 -23.12 0.32 -23.11
C LYS A 177 -22.67 -1.13 -23.35
N VAL A 178 -21.69 -1.56 -22.57
CA VAL A 178 -21.18 -2.94 -22.56
C VAL A 178 -22.01 -3.76 -21.57
N SER A 179 -22.30 -5.00 -21.90
CA SER A 179 -22.96 -5.95 -20.99
C SER A 179 -22.09 -7.19 -20.81
N VAL A 180 -21.75 -7.52 -19.57
CA VAL A 180 -21.05 -8.76 -19.21
C VAL A 180 -22.07 -9.72 -18.61
N LYS A 181 -22.23 -10.89 -19.24
CA LYS A 181 -23.34 -11.82 -18.94
C LYS A 181 -23.12 -12.78 -17.77
N ARG A 182 -21.93 -12.77 -17.16
CA ARG A 182 -21.56 -13.69 -16.07
C ARG A 182 -20.86 -12.95 -14.94
N ARG A 183 -20.91 -13.53 -13.74
CA ARG A 183 -20.07 -13.10 -12.63
C ARG A 183 -18.61 -13.30 -12.95
N ILE A 184 -17.81 -12.32 -12.56
CA ILE A 184 -16.38 -12.25 -12.81
C ILE A 184 -15.64 -12.69 -11.55
N PRO A 185 -14.81 -13.75 -11.59
CA PRO A 185 -13.98 -14.12 -10.45
C PRO A 185 -12.91 -13.05 -10.18
N VAL A 186 -12.77 -12.65 -8.91
CA VAL A 186 -11.76 -11.70 -8.43
C VAL A 186 -11.07 -12.28 -7.21
N TYR A 187 -9.75 -12.32 -7.24
CA TYR A 187 -8.91 -12.83 -6.17
C TYR A 187 -8.09 -11.69 -5.56
N ILE A 188 -8.32 -11.37 -4.29
CA ILE A 188 -7.58 -10.32 -3.57
C ILE A 188 -6.80 -10.96 -2.44
N LEU A 189 -5.49 -11.11 -2.65
CA LEU A 189 -4.60 -11.77 -1.71
C LEU A 189 -4.11 -10.79 -0.64
N ARG A 190 -3.81 -11.29 0.56
CA ARG A 190 -3.42 -10.46 1.69
C ARG A 190 -2.02 -9.91 1.56
N THR A 191 -1.11 -10.69 0.98
CA THR A 191 0.30 -10.33 0.87
C THR A 191 0.83 -10.49 -0.56
N ARG A 192 1.95 -9.83 -0.84
CA ARG A 192 2.64 -9.93 -2.13
C ARG A 192 3.20 -11.34 -2.36
N GLU A 193 3.62 -12.00 -1.30
CA GLU A 193 4.19 -13.36 -1.32
C GLU A 193 3.11 -14.38 -1.71
N GLU A 194 1.94 -14.29 -1.09
CA GLU A 194 0.78 -15.10 -1.45
C GLU A 194 0.38 -14.84 -2.91
N PHE A 195 0.33 -13.58 -3.33
CA PHE A 195 0.04 -13.20 -4.71
C PHE A 195 1.04 -13.81 -5.70
N ARG A 196 2.33 -13.76 -5.42
CA ARG A 196 3.38 -14.38 -6.27
C ARG A 196 3.23 -15.90 -6.31
N ALA A 197 2.92 -16.54 -5.19
CA ALA A 197 2.68 -17.97 -5.12
C ALA A 197 1.44 -18.36 -5.94
N PHE A 198 0.35 -17.59 -5.82
CA PHE A 198 -0.86 -17.76 -6.60
C PHE A 198 -0.60 -17.56 -8.11
N GLN A 199 0.09 -16.48 -8.49
CA GLN A 199 0.45 -16.17 -9.87
C GLN A 199 1.24 -17.30 -10.52
N LYS A 200 2.26 -17.83 -9.82
CA LYS A 200 3.06 -18.97 -10.29
C LYS A 200 2.19 -20.20 -10.56
N LYS A 201 1.23 -20.48 -9.67
CA LYS A 201 0.31 -21.62 -9.80
C LYS A 201 -0.69 -21.42 -10.94
N ASP A 202 -1.21 -20.21 -11.10
CA ASP A 202 -2.25 -19.90 -12.09
C ASP A 202 -1.69 -19.76 -13.50
N THR A 203 -0.58 -19.04 -13.66
CA THR A 203 -0.03 -18.66 -14.97
C THR A 203 1.22 -19.45 -15.38
N GLY A 204 1.84 -20.18 -14.45
CA GLY A 204 3.10 -20.90 -14.67
C GLY A 204 4.36 -20.06 -14.50
N SER A 205 4.24 -18.74 -14.29
CA SER A 205 5.34 -17.83 -13.98
C SER A 205 4.95 -16.83 -12.90
N ALA A 206 5.93 -16.24 -12.21
CA ALA A 206 5.69 -15.13 -11.30
C ALA A 206 6.52 -13.93 -11.79
N GLY A 207 5.85 -12.86 -12.20
CA GLY A 207 6.50 -11.63 -12.60
C GLY A 207 6.92 -10.86 -11.36
N GLU A 208 8.21 -10.54 -11.22
CA GLU A 208 8.73 -9.85 -10.04
C GLU A 208 8.05 -8.50 -9.79
N HIS A 209 7.74 -7.78 -10.88
CA HIS A 209 7.13 -6.45 -10.90
C HIS A 209 5.62 -6.46 -11.18
N THR A 210 4.98 -7.63 -11.28
CA THR A 210 3.52 -7.68 -11.43
C THR A 210 2.86 -7.34 -10.09
N VAL A 211 1.96 -6.36 -10.08
CA VAL A 211 1.20 -5.94 -8.89
C VAL A 211 -0.28 -6.35 -8.93
N GLY A 212 -0.76 -6.71 -10.11
CA GLY A 212 -2.06 -7.30 -10.40
C GLY A 212 -2.05 -7.83 -11.83
N TYR A 213 -3.02 -8.67 -12.18
CA TYR A 213 -3.22 -9.10 -13.56
C TYR A 213 -4.66 -9.59 -13.76
N PHE A 214 -5.11 -9.52 -15.01
CA PHE A 214 -6.27 -10.28 -15.47
C PHE A 214 -5.87 -11.42 -16.41
N VAL A 215 -6.66 -12.49 -16.42
CA VAL A 215 -6.51 -13.61 -17.35
C VAL A 215 -7.56 -13.50 -18.45
N SER A 216 -7.12 -13.50 -19.71
CA SER A 216 -7.97 -13.42 -20.93
C SER A 216 -8.23 -14.78 -21.59
N ARG A 217 -8.00 -15.87 -20.87
CA ARG A 217 -8.19 -17.23 -21.40
C ARG A 217 -9.67 -17.58 -21.38
N LYS A 218 -10.23 -17.88 -22.55
CA LYS A 218 -11.65 -18.23 -22.72
C LYS A 218 -12.11 -19.30 -21.74
N GLY A 219 -13.13 -18.99 -20.94
CA GLY A 219 -13.69 -19.87 -19.91
C GLY A 219 -12.91 -19.89 -18.58
N LYS A 220 -11.82 -19.13 -18.45
CA LYS A 220 -10.99 -19.01 -17.23
C LYS A 220 -10.65 -17.55 -16.91
N GLU A 221 -11.48 -16.62 -17.36
CA GLU A 221 -11.25 -15.19 -17.20
C GLU A 221 -11.48 -14.79 -15.74
N HIS A 222 -10.49 -14.12 -15.16
CA HIS A 222 -10.52 -13.71 -13.76
C HIS A 222 -9.51 -12.58 -13.51
N LEU A 223 -9.65 -11.91 -12.36
CA LEU A 223 -8.80 -10.83 -11.89
C LEU A 223 -8.04 -11.28 -10.64
N VAL A 224 -6.74 -10.93 -10.53
CA VAL A 224 -5.91 -11.24 -9.36
C VAL A 224 -5.07 -10.02 -8.97
N LEU A 225 -5.04 -9.70 -7.68
CA LEU A 225 -4.18 -8.68 -7.10
C LEU A 225 -3.91 -8.97 -5.62
N PHE A 226 -3.06 -8.19 -4.98
CA PHE A 226 -2.94 -8.17 -3.51
C PHE A 226 -3.36 -6.83 -2.93
N ASP A 227 -3.76 -6.86 -1.65
CA ASP A 227 -4.03 -5.68 -0.85
C ASP A 227 -2.72 -5.03 -0.39
N TRP A 228 -2.47 -3.81 -0.85
CA TRP A 228 -1.34 -3.01 -0.38
C TRP A 228 -1.70 -2.45 1.00
N GLN A 229 -1.42 -3.23 2.04
CA GLN A 229 -1.73 -2.88 3.42
C GLN A 229 -1.17 -1.48 3.74
N GLY A 230 -2.05 -0.59 4.22
CA GLY A 230 -1.72 0.82 4.46
C GLY A 230 -1.77 1.74 3.23
N ASN A 231 -1.87 1.22 2.01
CA ASN A 231 -2.00 2.00 0.77
C ASN A 231 -3.18 1.53 -0.11
N ARG A 232 -4.39 1.77 0.39
CA ARG A 232 -5.63 1.42 -0.31
C ARG A 232 -5.80 2.11 -1.67
N SER A 233 -5.25 3.31 -1.84
CA SER A 233 -5.31 4.03 -3.12
C SER A 233 -4.59 3.28 -4.23
N GLU A 234 -3.41 2.72 -3.92
CA GLU A 234 -2.65 1.91 -4.87
C GLU A 234 -3.41 0.62 -5.22
N THR A 235 -4.00 -0.02 -4.21
CA THR A 235 -4.80 -1.23 -4.43
C THR A 235 -5.99 -0.96 -5.35
N LEU A 236 -6.70 0.15 -5.13
CA LEU A 236 -7.81 0.56 -6.00
C LEU A 236 -7.35 0.91 -7.41
N SER A 237 -6.21 1.60 -7.56
CA SER A 237 -5.65 1.95 -8.87
C SER A 237 -5.42 0.69 -9.71
N VAL A 238 -4.73 -0.30 -9.15
CA VAL A 238 -4.48 -1.59 -9.80
C VAL A 238 -5.78 -2.36 -10.05
N LEU A 239 -6.67 -2.41 -9.05
CA LEU A 239 -7.96 -3.11 -9.14
C LEU A 239 -8.79 -2.58 -10.32
N PHE A 240 -8.92 -1.26 -10.44
CA PHE A 240 -9.71 -0.65 -11.52
C PHE A 240 -8.99 -0.73 -12.86
N HIS A 241 -7.66 -0.56 -12.90
CA HIS A 241 -6.87 -0.73 -14.12
C HIS A 241 -7.09 -2.13 -14.73
N GLU A 242 -6.85 -3.17 -13.95
CA GLU A 242 -6.98 -4.56 -14.41
C GLU A 242 -8.44 -4.97 -14.65
N CYS A 243 -9.38 -4.46 -13.85
CA CYS A 243 -10.80 -4.68 -14.10
C CYS A 243 -11.24 -4.03 -15.42
N THR A 244 -10.64 -2.92 -15.84
CA THR A 244 -10.92 -2.30 -17.15
C THR A 244 -10.56 -3.26 -18.28
N HIS A 245 -9.35 -3.81 -18.26
CA HIS A 245 -8.93 -4.78 -19.26
C HIS A 245 -9.88 -5.98 -19.34
N LEU A 246 -10.27 -6.49 -18.17
CA LEU A 246 -11.18 -7.62 -18.07
C LEU A 246 -12.57 -7.29 -18.65
N LEU A 247 -13.14 -6.13 -18.33
CA LEU A 247 -14.44 -5.71 -18.87
C LEU A 247 -14.37 -5.45 -20.37
N LEU A 248 -13.30 -4.84 -20.87
CA LEU A 248 -13.05 -4.66 -22.31
C LEU A 248 -12.97 -6.00 -23.04
N HIS A 249 -12.22 -6.96 -22.47
CA HIS A 249 -12.12 -8.31 -23.03
C HIS A 249 -13.47 -9.04 -23.01
N LEU A 250 -14.22 -8.97 -21.91
CA LEU A 250 -15.51 -9.64 -21.78
C LEU A 250 -16.60 -9.03 -22.66
N ALA A 251 -16.44 -7.77 -23.08
CA ALA A 251 -17.33 -7.12 -24.03
C ALA A 251 -17.32 -7.82 -25.39
N ASN A 252 -16.13 -8.18 -25.90
CA ASN A 252 -15.96 -9.03 -27.07
C ASN A 252 -14.63 -9.81 -26.96
N PRO A 253 -14.66 -11.08 -26.50
CA PRO A 253 -13.44 -11.86 -26.26
C PRO A 253 -12.61 -12.18 -27.50
N ASP A 254 -13.21 -12.12 -28.68
CA ASP A 254 -12.56 -12.49 -29.94
C ASP A 254 -11.87 -11.28 -30.61
N VAL A 255 -12.11 -10.05 -30.11
CA VAL A 255 -11.49 -8.82 -30.63
C VAL A 255 -10.31 -8.39 -29.75
N ALA A 256 -9.18 -8.08 -30.39
CA ALA A 256 -8.06 -7.42 -29.74
C ALA A 256 -8.10 -5.91 -30.02
N LEU A 257 -8.35 -5.12 -28.96
CA LEU A 257 -8.31 -3.67 -29.03
C LEU A 257 -6.89 -3.14 -29.29
N PRO A 258 -6.74 -1.96 -29.93
CA PRO A 258 -5.47 -1.26 -30.02
C PRO A 258 -4.88 -0.99 -28.63
N ALA A 259 -3.56 -1.08 -28.49
CA ALA A 259 -2.89 -0.89 -27.20
C ALA A 259 -3.16 0.49 -26.61
N LEU A 260 -3.13 1.55 -27.42
CA LEU A 260 -3.50 2.92 -27.02
C LEU A 260 -4.87 2.96 -26.34
N LEU A 261 -5.87 2.32 -26.95
CA LEU A 261 -7.24 2.33 -26.43
C LEU A 261 -7.37 1.44 -25.18
N ASN A 262 -6.79 0.24 -25.20
CA ASN A 262 -6.85 -0.70 -24.09
C ASN A 262 -6.15 -0.15 -22.85
N GLU A 263 -4.86 0.18 -22.97
CA GLU A 263 -4.07 0.71 -21.85
C GLU A 263 -4.52 2.10 -21.44
N GLY A 264 -4.81 2.99 -22.39
CA GLY A 264 -5.26 4.35 -22.07
C GLY A 264 -6.57 4.39 -21.28
N LEU A 265 -7.52 3.50 -21.61
CA LEU A 265 -8.74 3.36 -20.81
C LEU A 265 -8.42 2.78 -19.44
N SER A 266 -7.61 1.72 -19.35
CA SER A 266 -7.24 1.13 -18.06
C SER A 266 -6.55 2.13 -17.13
N GLU A 267 -5.65 2.95 -17.67
CA GLU A 267 -5.03 4.03 -16.91
C GLU A 267 -6.02 5.11 -16.49
N TYR A 268 -6.90 5.55 -17.39
CA TYR A 268 -7.90 6.57 -17.06
C TYR A 268 -8.86 6.11 -15.95
N TYR A 269 -9.32 4.86 -16.01
CA TYR A 269 -10.21 4.29 -15.00
C TYR A 269 -9.45 3.84 -13.73
N GLY A 270 -8.17 3.48 -13.83
CA GLY A 270 -7.28 3.27 -12.69
C GLY A 270 -7.16 4.52 -11.82
N ALA A 271 -7.25 5.71 -12.42
CA ALA A 271 -7.24 6.99 -11.71
C ALA A 271 -8.57 7.32 -10.97
N ASN A 272 -9.52 6.39 -10.87
CA ASN A 272 -10.73 6.60 -10.10
C ASN A 272 -10.45 6.49 -8.59
N LEU A 273 -11.09 7.34 -7.80
CA LEU A 273 -10.96 7.36 -6.34
C LEU A 273 -12.27 6.97 -5.68
N VAL A 274 -12.23 6.42 -4.47
CA VAL A 274 -13.42 6.22 -3.63
C VAL A 274 -13.35 7.19 -2.46
N VAL A 275 -14.15 8.25 -2.49
CA VAL A 275 -14.18 9.30 -1.46
C VAL A 275 -15.51 9.23 -0.73
N LYS A 276 -15.47 9.01 0.60
CA LYS A 276 -16.67 8.87 1.45
C LYS A 276 -17.67 7.85 0.88
N GLY A 277 -17.15 6.71 0.40
CA GLY A 277 -17.94 5.61 -0.16
C GLY A 277 -18.47 5.84 -1.58
N ARG A 278 -18.11 6.95 -2.24
CA ARG A 278 -18.55 7.25 -3.62
C ARG A 278 -17.37 7.32 -4.58
N MET A 279 -17.54 6.76 -5.77
CA MET A 279 -16.53 6.83 -6.83
C MET A 279 -16.43 8.24 -7.45
N VAL A 280 -15.21 8.78 -7.52
CA VAL A 280 -14.82 10.00 -8.24
C VAL A 280 -14.03 9.59 -9.48
N ARG A 281 -14.34 10.20 -10.62
CA ARG A 281 -13.96 9.70 -11.95
C ARG A 281 -12.75 10.40 -12.54
N GLY A 282 -11.89 9.62 -13.21
CA GLY A 282 -10.88 10.14 -14.13
C GLY A 282 -9.95 11.15 -13.48
N GLY A 283 -9.44 10.84 -12.29
CA GLY A 283 -8.53 11.73 -11.57
C GLY A 283 -7.28 12.07 -12.39
N ILE A 284 -6.66 13.20 -12.05
CA ILE A 284 -5.37 13.54 -12.63
C ILE A 284 -4.31 12.60 -12.05
N GLN A 285 -3.61 11.88 -12.93
CA GLN A 285 -2.43 11.11 -12.57
C GLN A 285 -1.22 12.04 -12.62
N ASP A 286 -0.97 12.69 -11.49
CA ASP A 286 0.03 13.75 -11.35
C ASP A 286 1.43 13.39 -11.86
N GLU A 287 1.92 12.20 -11.51
CA GLU A 287 3.24 11.72 -11.95
C GLU A 287 3.27 11.50 -13.46
N ARG A 288 2.20 10.93 -14.05
CA ARG A 288 2.09 10.78 -15.50
C ARG A 288 1.98 12.11 -16.22
N LEU A 289 1.28 13.09 -15.65
CA LEU A 289 1.24 14.44 -16.20
C LEU A 289 2.63 15.10 -16.16
N ALA A 290 3.40 14.84 -15.10
CA ALA A 290 4.78 15.30 -15.00
C ALA A 290 5.68 14.67 -16.07
N ASP A 291 5.59 13.36 -16.27
CA ASP A 291 6.32 12.65 -17.34
C ASP A 291 5.92 13.15 -18.73
N LEU A 292 4.63 13.37 -18.96
CA LEU A 292 4.12 13.85 -20.24
C LEU A 292 4.65 15.25 -20.56
N ARG A 293 4.62 16.16 -19.59
CA ARG A 293 5.17 17.52 -19.75
C ARG A 293 6.67 17.51 -19.99
N ALA A 294 7.39 16.62 -19.31
CA ALA A 294 8.81 16.42 -19.55
C ALA A 294 9.08 15.97 -21.00
N MET A 295 8.30 15.03 -21.52
CA MET A 295 8.43 14.59 -22.92
C MET A 295 8.14 15.71 -23.92
N ILE A 296 7.18 16.59 -23.63
CA ILE A 296 6.87 17.77 -24.46
C ILE A 296 8.04 18.76 -24.45
N GLU A 297 8.55 19.11 -23.27
CA GLU A 297 9.68 20.05 -23.10
C GLU A 297 10.94 19.53 -23.82
N GLU A 298 11.21 18.24 -23.70
CA GLU A 298 12.36 17.57 -24.31
C GLU A 298 12.19 17.26 -25.80
N LYS A 299 10.99 17.51 -26.36
CA LYS A 299 10.62 17.16 -27.74
C LYS A 299 10.81 15.65 -28.03
N THR A 300 10.56 14.82 -27.03
CA THR A 300 10.62 13.35 -27.12
C THR A 300 9.24 12.71 -27.15
N LEU A 301 8.17 13.49 -26.97
CA LEU A 301 6.81 13.01 -27.11
C LEU A 301 6.58 12.54 -28.57
N PRO A 302 6.21 11.27 -28.80
CA PRO A 302 5.89 10.80 -30.14
C PRO A 302 4.64 11.52 -30.67
N ALA A 303 4.51 11.65 -31.99
CA ALA A 303 3.29 12.19 -32.56
C ALA A 303 2.10 11.29 -32.22
N LEU A 304 0.90 11.85 -32.11
CA LEU A 304 -0.30 11.09 -31.74
C LEU A 304 -0.59 9.94 -32.72
N ASP A 305 -0.28 10.13 -34.00
CA ASP A 305 -0.41 9.09 -35.03
C ASP A 305 0.57 7.93 -34.82
N ASP A 306 1.80 8.22 -34.41
CA ASP A 306 2.80 7.20 -34.07
C ASP A 306 2.40 6.44 -32.80
N LEU A 307 1.88 7.15 -31.79
CA LEU A 307 1.38 6.54 -30.55
C LEU A 307 0.29 5.48 -30.83
N LEU A 308 -0.60 5.74 -31.80
CA LEU A 308 -1.62 4.77 -32.20
C LEU A 308 -1.01 3.48 -32.79
N ALA A 309 0.17 3.58 -33.42
CA ALA A 309 0.91 2.42 -33.94
C ALA A 309 1.66 1.65 -32.85
N HIS A 310 2.00 2.27 -31.72
CA HIS A 310 2.74 1.61 -30.63
C HIS A 310 1.91 0.49 -30.01
N GLY A 311 2.49 -0.71 -29.91
CA GLY A 311 1.82 -1.90 -29.37
C GLY A 311 0.66 -2.41 -30.23
N HIS A 312 0.39 -1.80 -31.39
CA HIS A 312 -0.70 -2.20 -32.27
C HIS A 312 -0.50 -3.64 -32.77
N ARG A 313 -1.60 -4.36 -33.00
CA ARG A 313 -1.55 -5.77 -33.44
C ARG A 313 -1.06 -5.92 -34.88
N ASP A 314 -1.39 -4.95 -35.72
CA ASP A 314 -0.82 -4.78 -37.06
C ASP A 314 0.65 -4.32 -36.96
N ARG A 315 1.58 -5.28 -36.93
CA ARG A 315 3.03 -5.01 -36.83
C ARG A 315 3.62 -4.37 -38.09
N ALA A 316 2.87 -4.33 -39.19
CA ALA A 316 3.30 -3.66 -40.42
C ALA A 316 2.98 -2.15 -40.41
N ALA A 317 2.34 -1.64 -39.35
CA ALA A 317 2.08 -0.22 -39.18
C ALA A 317 3.39 0.59 -39.20
N GLN A 318 3.38 1.73 -39.92
CA GLN A 318 4.47 2.68 -39.88
C GLN A 318 4.57 3.27 -38.46
N GLY A 319 5.79 3.37 -37.92
CA GLY A 319 6.00 3.82 -36.54
C GLY A 319 5.78 2.73 -35.47
N TRP A 320 5.49 1.49 -35.88
CA TRP A 320 5.28 0.40 -34.93
C TRP A 320 6.51 0.14 -34.05
N LYS A 321 6.28 0.10 -32.74
CA LYS A 321 7.19 -0.45 -31.73
C LYS A 321 6.38 -1.08 -30.60
N LYS A 322 7.04 -1.78 -29.68
CA LYS A 322 6.38 -2.21 -28.44
C LYS A 322 5.99 -0.99 -27.61
N LEU A 323 4.85 -1.08 -26.93
CA LEU A 323 4.44 -0.08 -25.95
C LEU A 323 5.47 -0.05 -24.80
N SER A 324 5.90 1.14 -24.44
CA SER A 324 6.86 1.42 -23.39
C SER A 324 6.19 2.12 -22.20
N VAL A 325 6.89 2.19 -21.06
CA VAL A 325 6.35 2.80 -19.82
C VAL A 325 5.88 4.24 -20.05
N SER A 326 6.62 5.03 -20.83
CA SER A 326 6.26 6.42 -21.14
C SER A 326 5.03 6.54 -22.05
N ASP A 327 4.74 5.52 -22.87
CA ASP A 327 3.55 5.52 -23.72
C ASP A 327 2.26 5.43 -22.89
N TYR A 328 2.29 4.87 -21.67
CA TYR A 328 1.13 4.84 -20.77
C TYR A 328 0.71 6.23 -20.31
N ALA A 329 1.68 7.11 -20.00
CA ALA A 329 1.39 8.51 -19.65
C ALA A 329 0.72 9.24 -20.82
N HIS A 330 1.20 9.00 -22.05
CA HIS A 330 0.62 9.58 -23.25
C HIS A 330 -0.79 9.01 -23.54
N ALA A 331 -0.96 7.69 -23.43
CA ALA A 331 -2.24 7.01 -23.63
C ALA A 331 -3.30 7.47 -22.63
N TRP A 332 -2.94 7.53 -21.34
CA TRP A 332 -3.79 8.07 -20.28
C TRP A 332 -4.26 9.49 -20.61
N ALA A 333 -3.33 10.39 -20.92
CA ALA A 333 -3.66 11.79 -21.17
C ALA A 333 -4.52 11.97 -22.42
N PHE A 334 -4.31 11.15 -23.46
CA PHE A 334 -5.14 11.17 -24.64
C PHE A 334 -6.57 10.73 -24.34
N ILE A 335 -6.77 9.64 -23.59
CA ILE A 335 -8.12 9.22 -23.16
C ILE A 335 -8.75 10.27 -22.23
N HIS A 336 -7.97 10.86 -21.33
CA HIS A 336 -8.44 11.96 -20.48
C HIS A 336 -8.90 13.16 -21.32
N PHE A 337 -8.14 13.55 -22.36
CA PHE A 337 -8.55 14.57 -23.32
C PHE A 337 -9.86 14.20 -24.02
N LEU A 338 -10.03 12.95 -24.47
CA LEU A 338 -11.28 12.54 -25.10
C LEU A 338 -12.47 12.56 -24.12
N MET A 339 -12.24 12.31 -22.84
CA MET A 339 -13.27 12.30 -21.80
C MET A 339 -13.66 13.69 -21.29
N HIS A 340 -12.69 14.62 -21.23
CA HIS A 340 -12.83 15.92 -20.55
C HIS A 340 -12.52 17.14 -21.41
N GLY A 341 -11.66 16.99 -22.43
CA GLY A 341 -11.21 18.07 -23.29
C GLY A 341 -12.37 18.76 -24.02
N ALA A 342 -12.21 20.08 -24.22
CA ALA A 342 -13.23 20.96 -24.81
C ALA A 342 -14.62 20.76 -24.18
N GLY A 343 -14.69 20.65 -22.85
CA GLY A 343 -15.95 20.44 -22.12
C GLY A 343 -16.57 19.06 -22.32
N GLY A 344 -15.76 18.04 -22.63
CA GLY A 344 -16.24 16.66 -22.88
C GLY A 344 -16.82 16.43 -24.28
N LYS A 345 -16.51 17.30 -25.25
CA LYS A 345 -16.94 17.21 -26.66
C LYS A 345 -16.76 15.83 -27.28
N TYR A 346 -15.69 15.13 -26.89
CA TYR A 346 -15.29 13.84 -27.48
C TYR A 346 -15.80 12.61 -26.73
N ARG A 347 -16.43 12.75 -25.56
CA ARG A 347 -16.76 11.60 -24.69
C ARG A 347 -17.62 10.54 -25.38
N GLN A 348 -18.72 10.96 -26.01
CA GLN A 348 -19.60 10.05 -26.76
C GLN A 348 -18.93 9.51 -28.03
N ARG A 349 -17.95 10.24 -28.58
CA ARG A 349 -17.21 9.86 -29.78
C ARG A 349 -16.13 8.81 -29.48
N LEU A 350 -15.51 8.87 -28.30
CA LEU A 350 -14.67 7.81 -27.76
C LEU A 350 -15.45 6.51 -27.62
N ALA A 351 -16.66 6.56 -27.04
CA ALA A 351 -17.53 5.38 -26.96
C ALA A 351 -17.86 4.82 -28.36
N ALA A 352 -18.09 5.68 -29.36
CA ALA A 352 -18.31 5.24 -30.74
C ALA A 352 -17.06 4.57 -31.36
N TRP A 353 -15.86 5.10 -31.12
CA TRP A 353 -14.61 4.49 -31.59
C TRP A 353 -14.38 3.12 -30.97
N MET A 354 -14.54 3.01 -29.66
CA MET A 354 -14.41 1.74 -28.94
C MET A 354 -15.46 0.72 -29.41
N ASN A 355 -16.73 1.13 -29.55
CA ASN A 355 -17.78 0.25 -30.06
C ASN A 355 -17.58 -0.16 -31.52
N GLY A 356 -16.91 0.67 -32.34
CA GLY A 356 -16.49 0.30 -33.69
C GLY A 356 -15.50 -0.86 -33.70
N HIS A 357 -14.58 -0.92 -32.73
CA HIS A 357 -13.70 -2.08 -32.54
C HIS A 357 -14.46 -3.29 -31.98
N LEU A 358 -15.26 -3.11 -30.93
CA LEU A 358 -16.01 -4.22 -30.32
C LEU A 358 -17.06 -4.82 -31.27
N GLY A 359 -17.53 -4.06 -32.25
CA GLY A 359 -18.43 -4.53 -33.31
C GLY A 359 -17.73 -5.11 -34.53
N LEU A 360 -16.40 -5.22 -34.53
CA LEU A 360 -15.66 -5.83 -35.63
C LEU A 360 -16.08 -7.29 -35.80
N GLU A 361 -16.28 -7.71 -37.04
CA GLU A 361 -16.51 -9.12 -37.37
C GLU A 361 -15.23 -9.72 -37.99
N PHE A 362 -15.00 -11.02 -37.77
CA PHE A 362 -13.80 -11.70 -38.24
C PHE A 362 -13.54 -11.54 -39.75
N ARG A 363 -14.61 -11.48 -40.57
CA ARG A 363 -14.51 -11.31 -42.02
C ARG A 363 -13.89 -9.97 -42.44
N ASP A 364 -13.97 -8.98 -41.56
CA ASP A 364 -13.48 -7.61 -41.80
C ASP A 364 -12.12 -7.36 -41.14
N ALA A 365 -11.53 -8.40 -40.53
CA ALA A 365 -10.29 -8.30 -39.77
C ALA A 365 -9.02 -8.25 -40.64
N ALA A 366 -7.93 -7.80 -40.02
CA ALA A 366 -6.61 -7.76 -40.63
C ALA A 366 -6.09 -9.15 -41.06
N ALA A 367 -5.32 -9.19 -42.15
CA ALA A 367 -4.58 -10.38 -42.56
C ALA A 367 -3.61 -10.82 -41.45
N GLY A 368 -3.61 -12.11 -41.10
CA GLY A 368 -2.85 -12.63 -39.95
C GLY A 368 -3.65 -12.72 -38.65
N SER A 369 -4.93 -12.30 -38.64
CA SER A 369 -5.86 -12.57 -37.55
C SER A 369 -6.22 -14.06 -37.46
N THR A 370 -6.57 -14.54 -36.27
CA THR A 370 -7.20 -15.86 -36.10
C THR A 370 -8.68 -15.69 -35.74
N LYS A 371 -9.49 -16.73 -35.91
CA LYS A 371 -10.90 -16.72 -35.48
C LYS A 371 -11.07 -16.46 -33.98
N GLU A 372 -10.01 -16.66 -33.21
CA GLU A 372 -10.01 -16.56 -31.74
C GLU A 372 -9.47 -15.21 -31.24
N ARG A 373 -8.69 -14.48 -32.06
CA ARG A 373 -8.21 -13.13 -31.78
C ARG A 373 -7.98 -12.38 -33.08
N TYR A 374 -8.91 -11.49 -33.42
CA TYR A 374 -8.83 -10.67 -34.61
C TYR A 374 -8.86 -9.18 -34.28
N TYR A 375 -8.34 -8.38 -35.19
CA TYR A 375 -8.10 -6.94 -34.95
C TYR A 375 -8.26 -6.13 -36.23
N MET A 376 -8.51 -4.83 -36.05
CA MET A 376 -8.60 -3.87 -37.12
C MET A 376 -7.19 -3.53 -37.64
N ARG A 377 -7.00 -3.39 -38.97
CA ARG A 377 -5.72 -2.93 -39.52
C ARG A 377 -5.44 -1.51 -39.06
N PHE A 378 -4.17 -1.15 -38.88
CA PHE A 378 -3.78 0.17 -38.38
C PHE A 378 -4.37 1.31 -39.22
N LYS A 379 -4.32 1.20 -40.56
CA LYS A 379 -4.88 2.21 -41.46
C LYS A 379 -6.40 2.42 -41.28
N ASP A 380 -7.12 1.35 -40.94
CA ASP A 380 -8.58 1.36 -40.80
C ASP A 380 -8.96 1.92 -39.42
N ASP A 381 -8.19 1.56 -38.37
CA ASP A 381 -8.32 2.15 -37.03
C ASP A 381 -8.04 3.65 -37.04
N ARG A 382 -6.95 4.06 -37.72
CA ARG A 382 -6.59 5.46 -37.93
C ARG A 382 -7.71 6.26 -38.60
N ALA A 383 -8.35 5.69 -39.62
CA ALA A 383 -9.48 6.31 -40.29
C ALA A 383 -10.73 6.36 -39.39
N LEU A 384 -11.02 5.27 -38.68
CA LEU A 384 -12.15 5.16 -37.77
C LEU A 384 -12.06 6.18 -36.64
N LEU A 385 -10.88 6.39 -36.04
CA LEU A 385 -10.68 7.38 -34.99
C LEU A 385 -11.11 8.78 -35.46
N LEU A 386 -10.55 9.26 -36.57
CA LEU A 386 -10.92 10.58 -37.11
C LEU A 386 -12.40 10.67 -37.47
N GLN A 387 -12.96 9.61 -38.06
CA GLN A 387 -14.39 9.53 -38.39
C GLN A 387 -15.27 9.67 -37.14
N CYS A 388 -15.00 8.88 -36.10
CA CYS A 388 -15.74 8.91 -34.84
C CYS A 388 -15.59 10.26 -34.14
N LEU A 389 -14.36 10.77 -34.07
CA LEU A 389 -14.07 12.06 -33.45
C LEU A 389 -14.57 13.25 -34.28
N LYS A 390 -14.92 13.06 -35.56
CA LYS A 390 -15.31 14.12 -36.51
C LYS A 390 -14.27 15.24 -36.54
N VAL A 391 -13.00 14.86 -36.60
CA VAL A 391 -11.84 15.76 -36.72
C VAL A 391 -11.24 15.58 -38.10
N LYS A 392 -10.78 16.69 -38.69
CA LYS A 392 -10.30 16.74 -40.07
C LYS A 392 -9.07 15.85 -40.30
N ASP A 393 -8.09 15.95 -39.41
CA ASP A 393 -6.78 15.32 -39.52
C ASP A 393 -6.12 15.18 -38.14
N TYR A 394 -5.07 14.36 -38.06
CA TYR A 394 -4.33 14.12 -36.82
C TYR A 394 -3.63 15.38 -36.31
N ALA A 395 -3.14 16.27 -37.17
CA ALA A 395 -2.51 17.51 -36.74
C ALA A 395 -3.47 18.42 -35.97
N THR A 396 -4.73 18.48 -36.40
CA THR A 396 -5.79 19.19 -35.66
C THR A 396 -6.08 18.53 -34.32
N LEU A 397 -6.20 17.19 -34.31
CA LEU A 397 -6.47 16.42 -33.09
C LEU A 397 -5.34 16.55 -32.06
N GLU A 398 -4.10 16.45 -32.52
CA GLU A 398 -2.89 16.57 -31.72
C GLU A 398 -2.74 17.96 -31.11
N ARG A 399 -3.00 19.03 -31.88
CA ARG A 399 -3.01 20.39 -31.32
C ARG A 399 -4.03 20.53 -30.20
N GLU A 400 -5.28 20.09 -30.42
CA GLU A 400 -6.32 20.17 -29.38
C GLU A 400 -5.97 19.32 -28.15
N PHE A 401 -5.33 18.17 -28.35
CA PHE A 401 -4.82 17.33 -27.27
C PHE A 401 -3.71 18.02 -26.47
N LEU A 402 -2.71 18.61 -27.14
CA LEU A 402 -1.61 19.32 -26.48
C LEU A 402 -2.11 20.57 -25.74
N ASP A 403 -3.08 21.29 -26.29
CA ASP A 403 -3.76 22.41 -25.62
C ASP A 403 -4.44 21.92 -24.32
N HIS A 404 -5.10 20.75 -24.37
CA HIS A 404 -5.70 20.14 -23.19
C HIS A 404 -4.65 19.78 -22.13
N VAL A 405 -3.55 19.13 -22.52
CA VAL A 405 -2.43 18.78 -21.60
C VAL A 405 -1.81 20.04 -20.98
N ALA A 406 -1.64 21.11 -21.76
CA ALA A 406 -1.15 22.38 -21.25
C ALA A 406 -2.09 22.99 -20.21
N SER A 407 -3.40 22.84 -20.39
CA SER A 407 -4.43 23.35 -19.47
C SER A 407 -4.62 22.54 -18.18
N MET A 408 -4.13 21.29 -18.13
CA MET A 408 -4.30 20.46 -16.95
C MET A 408 -3.48 21.00 -15.77
N GLU A 409 -4.05 20.98 -14.58
CA GLU A 409 -3.31 21.26 -13.34
C GLU A 409 -3.00 19.96 -12.62
N TYR A 410 -1.91 19.95 -11.85
CA TYR A 410 -1.67 18.85 -10.92
C TYR A 410 -2.81 18.85 -9.90
N ALA A 411 -3.42 17.69 -9.66
CA ALA A 411 -4.48 17.55 -8.68
C ALA A 411 -3.94 17.58 -7.24
N GLY A 412 -2.66 17.24 -7.04
CA GLY A 412 -2.03 17.21 -5.74
C GLY A 412 -0.53 17.49 -5.78
N ALA A 413 0.12 17.17 -4.67
CA ALA A 413 1.52 17.50 -4.47
C ALA A 413 2.50 16.56 -5.17
N ARG A 414 2.09 15.34 -5.52
CA ARG A 414 2.98 14.31 -6.08
C ARG A 414 3.55 14.72 -7.44
N GLY A 415 2.77 15.39 -8.28
CA GLY A 415 3.23 15.84 -9.60
C GLY A 415 4.21 16.99 -9.50
N LEU A 416 3.97 17.89 -8.55
CA LEU A 416 4.90 18.97 -8.21
C LEU A 416 6.20 18.42 -7.62
N LEU A 417 6.11 17.43 -6.73
CA LEU A 417 7.27 16.71 -6.20
C LEU A 417 8.07 16.05 -7.33
N ALA A 418 7.43 15.31 -8.23
CA ALA A 418 8.09 14.68 -9.37
C ALA A 418 8.82 15.70 -10.26
N GLN A 419 8.22 16.86 -10.52
CA GLN A 419 8.89 17.96 -11.22
C GLN A 419 10.12 18.47 -10.45
N GLY A 420 9.99 18.69 -9.13
CA GLY A 420 11.10 19.11 -8.28
C GLY A 420 12.27 18.11 -8.33
N LEU A 421 11.98 16.82 -8.16
CA LEU A 421 12.96 15.74 -8.25
C LEU A 421 13.65 15.68 -9.62
N ARG A 422 12.91 15.88 -10.72
CA ARG A 422 13.48 15.94 -12.07
C ARG A 422 14.41 17.13 -12.24
N LYS A 423 14.03 18.33 -11.77
CA LYS A 423 14.87 19.53 -11.83
C LYS A 423 16.21 19.31 -11.12
N LEU A 424 16.22 18.57 -10.00
CA LEU A 424 17.47 18.15 -9.34
C LEU A 424 18.23 17.10 -10.15
N ALA A 425 17.62 15.95 -10.40
CA ALA A 425 18.31 14.77 -10.89
C ALA A 425 18.80 14.91 -12.34
N LYS A 426 18.00 15.54 -13.20
CA LYS A 426 18.29 15.62 -14.64
C LYS A 426 18.89 16.95 -15.06
N GLU A 427 18.33 18.05 -14.55
CA GLU A 427 18.71 19.39 -14.98
C GLU A 427 19.77 20.04 -14.09
N ARG A 428 20.03 19.47 -12.90
CA ARG A 428 20.91 20.04 -11.88
C ARG A 428 20.55 21.49 -11.55
N ASN A 429 19.25 21.79 -11.58
CA ASN A 429 18.71 23.12 -11.34
C ASN A 429 18.01 23.15 -9.98
N GLU A 430 18.80 23.39 -8.94
CA GLU A 430 18.32 23.41 -7.56
C GLU A 430 17.29 24.51 -7.30
N ALA A 431 17.47 25.71 -7.86
CA ALA A 431 16.53 26.82 -7.67
C ALA A 431 15.13 26.48 -8.19
N ALA A 432 15.04 25.95 -9.42
CA ALA A 432 13.76 25.50 -9.96
C ALA A 432 13.18 24.31 -9.20
N ALA A 433 14.03 23.40 -8.72
CA ALA A 433 13.58 22.29 -7.90
C ALA A 433 12.95 22.77 -6.59
N LEU A 434 13.61 23.67 -5.87
CA LEU A 434 13.10 24.24 -4.63
C LEU A 434 11.75 24.95 -4.83
N GLU A 435 11.54 25.61 -5.98
CA GLU A 435 10.25 26.20 -6.33
C GLU A 435 9.15 25.13 -6.44
N TYR A 436 9.40 24.04 -7.17
CA TYR A 436 8.44 22.94 -7.31
C TYR A 436 8.21 22.18 -6.02
N LEU A 437 9.25 21.93 -5.23
CA LEU A 437 9.15 21.28 -3.92
C LEU A 437 8.36 22.15 -2.94
N GLY A 438 8.58 23.48 -2.94
CA GLY A 438 7.77 24.41 -2.14
C GLY A 438 6.29 24.39 -2.53
N LYS A 439 5.98 24.35 -3.84
CA LYS A 439 4.61 24.17 -4.33
C LYS A 439 4.05 22.81 -3.92
N ALA A 440 4.84 21.74 -4.00
CA ALA A 440 4.43 20.40 -3.57
C ALA A 440 4.05 20.43 -2.08
N LEU A 441 4.89 20.99 -1.21
CA LEU A 441 4.61 21.14 0.21
C LEU A 441 3.33 21.95 0.49
N ALA A 442 3.13 23.06 -0.24
CA ALA A 442 1.91 23.86 -0.12
C ALA A 442 0.63 23.09 -0.49
N ASN A 443 0.74 22.06 -1.35
CA ASN A 443 -0.38 21.22 -1.79
C ASN A 443 -0.40 19.85 -1.11
N ALA A 444 0.59 19.51 -0.27
CA ALA A 444 0.73 18.17 0.28
C ALA A 444 -0.37 17.85 1.28
N GLY A 445 -0.92 18.87 1.97
CA GLY A 445 -1.86 18.65 3.07
C GLY A 445 -1.26 17.67 4.07
N ASP A 446 -1.90 16.52 4.22
CA ASP A 446 -1.51 15.42 5.10
C ASP A 446 -0.99 14.18 4.33
N ASP A 447 -0.47 14.35 3.10
CA ASP A 447 0.22 13.28 2.36
C ASP A 447 1.60 13.04 2.99
N ALA A 448 1.67 12.10 3.93
CA ALA A 448 2.88 11.74 4.66
C ALA A 448 4.02 11.30 3.73
N GLU A 449 3.71 10.70 2.58
CA GLU A 449 4.73 10.23 1.64
C GLU A 449 5.40 11.39 0.92
N VAL A 450 4.61 12.37 0.45
CA VAL A 450 5.16 13.60 -0.14
C VAL A 450 6.05 14.32 0.86
N LEU A 451 5.59 14.49 2.10
CA LEU A 451 6.37 15.15 3.15
C LEU A 451 7.69 14.42 3.41
N SER A 452 7.66 13.09 3.52
CA SER A 452 8.84 12.24 3.72
C SER A 452 9.82 12.32 2.55
N LEU A 453 9.33 12.34 1.31
CA LEU A 453 10.18 12.42 0.12
C LEU A 453 10.80 13.81 -0.05
N VAL A 454 10.04 14.88 0.20
CA VAL A 454 10.62 16.24 0.19
C VAL A 454 11.65 16.38 1.31
N ALA A 455 11.38 15.83 2.49
CA ALA A 455 12.34 15.80 3.57
C ALA A 455 13.68 15.22 3.10
N ARG A 456 13.69 14.02 2.49
CA ARG A 456 14.91 13.35 2.00
C ARG A 456 15.73 14.19 1.03
N VAL A 457 15.03 15.03 0.26
CA VAL A 457 15.68 15.95 -0.67
C VAL A 457 16.28 17.12 0.10
N TYR A 458 15.52 17.71 1.02
CA TYR A 458 15.93 18.86 1.82
C TYR A 458 17.11 18.55 2.74
N SER A 459 17.23 17.32 3.24
CA SER A 459 18.41 16.90 4.03
C SER A 459 19.71 16.83 3.23
N ARG A 460 19.65 17.01 1.90
CA ARG A 460 20.81 17.03 0.99
C ARG A 460 21.03 18.38 0.33
N ILE A 461 20.27 19.40 0.71
CA ILE A 461 20.37 20.76 0.18
C ILE A 461 20.85 21.67 1.31
N ASP A 462 21.97 22.35 1.10
CA ASP A 462 22.56 23.25 2.07
C ASP A 462 21.55 24.31 2.55
N GLY A 463 21.33 24.39 3.86
CA GLY A 463 20.41 25.33 4.49
C GLY A 463 18.93 24.90 4.50
N LYS A 464 18.62 23.66 4.10
CA LYS A 464 17.27 23.06 4.16
C LYS A 464 17.13 21.92 5.16
N GLU A 465 18.20 21.59 5.88
CA GLU A 465 18.29 20.42 6.76
C GLU A 465 17.23 20.47 7.88
N GLU A 466 17.12 21.59 8.61
CA GLU A 466 16.13 21.79 9.68
C GLU A 466 14.68 21.75 9.15
N GLU A 467 14.45 22.16 7.89
CA GLU A 467 13.14 22.06 7.27
C GLU A 467 12.84 20.61 6.89
N GLY A 468 13.81 19.89 6.32
CA GLY A 468 13.70 18.46 6.03
C GLY A 468 13.38 17.66 7.29
N GLU A 469 14.06 17.94 8.39
CA GLU A 469 13.81 17.32 9.69
C GLU A 469 12.36 17.49 10.15
N ARG A 470 11.86 18.73 10.15
CA ARG A 470 10.47 19.04 10.53
C ARG A 470 9.45 18.33 9.64
N LEU A 471 9.74 18.21 8.36
CA LEU A 471 8.88 17.50 7.41
C LEU A 471 8.84 16.00 7.67
N LEU A 472 10.00 15.39 7.96
CA LEU A 472 10.08 13.97 8.30
C LEU A 472 9.31 13.65 9.59
N LEU A 473 9.48 14.47 10.62
CA LEU A 473 8.74 14.34 11.89
C LEU A 473 7.23 14.49 11.66
N ARG A 474 6.80 15.48 10.87
CA ARG A 474 5.39 15.66 10.51
C ARG A 474 4.84 14.45 9.73
N ALA A 475 5.60 13.92 8.78
CA ALA A 475 5.22 12.72 8.04
C ALA A 475 5.06 11.51 8.97
N LEU A 476 5.94 11.38 9.96
CA LEU A 476 5.82 10.35 11.00
C LEU A 476 4.60 10.58 11.89
N ASP A 477 4.25 11.81 12.24
CA ASP A 477 3.03 12.11 13.02
C ASP A 477 1.73 11.77 12.28
N LEU A 478 1.73 11.86 10.95
CA LEU A 478 0.58 11.51 10.11
C LEU A 478 0.40 10.00 9.97
N ASP A 479 1.50 9.25 9.98
CA ASP A 479 1.53 7.79 9.91
C ASP A 479 2.46 7.22 10.98
N PRO A 480 2.03 7.30 12.26
CA PRO A 480 2.86 7.00 13.43
C PRO A 480 3.25 5.53 13.57
N LEU A 481 2.62 4.63 12.83
CA LEU A 481 2.88 3.20 12.89
C LEU A 481 3.72 2.71 11.71
N ASN A 482 4.29 3.63 10.94
CA ASN A 482 5.16 3.32 9.82
C ASN A 482 6.58 3.01 10.31
N VAL A 483 6.94 1.73 10.27
CA VAL A 483 8.23 1.23 10.77
C VAL A 483 9.39 1.73 9.89
N ASP A 484 9.19 1.79 8.57
CA ASP A 484 10.20 2.28 7.62
C ASP A 484 10.55 3.75 7.90
N ARG A 485 9.52 4.60 7.98
CA ARG A 485 9.69 6.04 8.23
C ARG A 485 10.28 6.30 9.61
N ARG A 486 9.90 5.50 10.60
CA ARG A 486 10.47 5.58 11.96
C ARG A 486 11.94 5.18 11.98
N TYR A 487 12.31 4.13 11.25
CA TYR A 487 13.69 3.72 11.09
C TYR A 487 14.53 4.73 10.31
N GLU A 488 13.95 5.38 9.30
CA GLU A 488 14.56 6.51 8.61
C GLU A 488 14.77 7.69 9.56
N THR A 489 13.75 8.05 10.33
CA THR A 489 13.83 9.12 11.34
C THR A 489 15.00 8.87 12.30
N SER A 490 15.17 7.63 12.77
CA SER A 490 16.27 7.30 13.68
C SER A 490 17.66 7.47 13.07
N SER A 491 17.81 7.38 11.74
CA SER A 491 19.12 7.59 11.09
C SER A 491 19.48 9.07 10.90
N TRP A 492 18.48 9.97 10.97
CA TRP A 492 18.67 11.42 10.89
C TRP A 492 19.04 12.03 12.24
N PHE A 493 18.76 11.32 13.33
CA PHE A 493 19.07 11.72 14.70
C PHE A 493 20.07 10.74 15.36
N PRO A 494 21.31 10.64 14.85
CA PRO A 494 22.29 9.65 15.33
C PRO A 494 22.77 9.90 16.77
N ASP A 495 22.51 11.08 17.33
CA ASP A 495 22.87 11.39 18.70
C ASP A 495 22.06 10.54 19.69
N GLY A 496 22.77 9.62 20.34
CA GLY A 496 22.51 9.01 21.65
C GLY A 496 21.05 8.76 22.04
N ASP A 497 20.37 9.83 22.39
CA ASP A 497 19.13 9.80 23.16
C ASP A 497 17.86 9.81 22.29
N ALA A 498 17.93 10.25 21.03
CA ALA A 498 16.76 10.31 20.13
C ALA A 498 16.60 9.04 19.27
N GLU A 499 17.70 8.41 18.89
CA GLU A 499 17.71 7.22 18.02
C GLU A 499 17.06 5.98 18.66
N ILE A 500 17.46 5.65 19.91
CA ILE A 500 17.01 4.44 20.62
C ILE A 500 15.48 4.36 20.73
N PRO A 501 14.78 5.43 21.17
CA PRO A 501 13.32 5.52 21.14
C PRO A 501 12.67 4.98 19.86
N HIS A 502 13.10 5.48 18.70
CA HIS A 502 12.52 5.11 17.41
C HIS A 502 12.75 3.64 17.07
N LEU A 503 13.96 3.12 17.32
CA LEU A 503 14.30 1.73 17.03
C LEU A 503 13.57 0.73 17.92
N ARG A 504 13.41 1.04 19.22
CA ARG A 504 12.62 0.23 20.16
C ARG A 504 11.15 0.17 19.75
N MET A 505 10.61 1.30 19.28
CA MET A 505 9.27 1.34 18.72
C MET A 505 9.14 0.48 17.45
N CYS A 506 10.14 0.47 16.56
CA CYS A 506 10.13 -0.43 15.39
C CYS A 506 10.02 -1.91 15.81
N GLU A 507 10.84 -2.34 16.77
CA GLU A 507 10.82 -3.69 17.35
C GLU A 507 9.43 -4.05 17.91
N GLU A 508 8.80 -3.16 18.68
CA GLU A 508 7.49 -3.41 19.29
C GLU A 508 6.32 -3.34 18.30
N MET A 509 6.42 -2.49 17.26
CA MET A 509 5.37 -2.28 16.28
C MET A 509 5.26 -3.43 15.27
N ALA A 510 6.39 -4.02 14.88
CA ALA A 510 6.42 -5.09 13.89
C ALA A 510 7.63 -6.03 14.10
N PRO A 511 7.65 -6.85 15.17
CA PRO A 511 8.84 -7.62 15.56
C PRO A 511 9.36 -8.63 14.51
N GLY A 512 8.55 -8.99 13.51
CA GLY A 512 8.94 -9.86 12.40
C GLY A 512 9.22 -9.13 11.08
N ASP A 513 9.14 -7.80 11.07
CA ASP A 513 9.40 -6.98 9.89
C ASP A 513 10.92 -6.82 9.67
N PRO A 514 11.43 -6.94 8.42
CA PRO A 514 12.86 -6.81 8.14
C PRO A 514 13.50 -5.51 8.66
N VAL A 515 12.78 -4.39 8.65
CA VAL A 515 13.28 -3.10 9.17
C VAL A 515 13.34 -3.13 10.69
N ALA A 516 12.34 -3.71 11.36
CA ALA A 516 12.38 -3.89 12.81
C ALA A 516 13.50 -4.84 13.23
N LEU A 517 13.76 -5.90 12.47
CA LEU A 517 14.88 -6.80 12.71
C LEU A 517 16.23 -6.08 12.55
N ALA A 518 16.36 -5.25 11.51
CA ALA A 518 17.53 -4.40 11.33
C ALA A 518 17.70 -3.40 12.49
N ALA A 519 16.60 -2.83 12.99
CA ALA A 519 16.59 -1.96 14.16
C ALA A 519 17.09 -2.67 15.42
N THR A 520 16.57 -3.87 15.70
CA THR A 520 16.99 -4.71 16.83
C THR A 520 18.46 -5.08 16.73
N ALA A 521 18.92 -5.46 15.54
CA ALA A 521 20.32 -5.79 15.32
C ALA A 521 21.22 -4.57 15.60
N TRP A 522 20.87 -3.40 15.07
CA TRP A 522 21.61 -2.16 15.33
C TRP A 522 21.67 -1.79 16.82
N LEU A 523 20.55 -1.89 17.54
CA LEU A 523 20.50 -1.65 18.99
C LEU A 523 21.45 -2.57 19.78
N ALA A 524 21.60 -3.83 19.34
CA ALA A 524 22.54 -4.76 19.96
C ALA A 524 24.01 -4.37 19.72
N PHE A 525 24.30 -3.74 18.57
CA PHE A 525 25.67 -3.35 18.17
C PHE A 525 26.13 -1.98 18.66
N ARG A 526 25.22 -1.05 18.94
CA ARG A 526 25.54 0.34 19.31
C ARG A 526 26.54 0.46 20.48
N GLY A 527 26.59 -0.54 21.37
CA GLY A 527 27.58 -0.63 22.46
C GLY A 527 29.02 -0.95 22.02
N GLU A 528 29.27 -1.26 20.74
CA GLU A 528 30.58 -1.62 20.19
C GLU A 528 31.33 -0.45 19.51
N GLY A 529 30.80 0.78 19.58
CA GLY A 529 31.49 1.98 19.09
C GLY A 529 31.65 2.08 17.57
N ARG A 530 30.66 1.61 16.80
CA ARG A 530 30.67 1.69 15.33
C ARG A 530 29.71 2.77 14.82
N ASP A 531 30.08 3.45 13.72
CA ASP A 531 29.22 4.39 13.01
C ASP A 531 28.08 3.65 12.29
N ARG A 532 26.88 4.25 12.29
CA ARG A 532 25.75 3.73 11.52
C ARG A 532 26.01 3.97 10.04
N TRP A 533 25.81 2.95 9.21
CA TRP A 533 25.82 3.16 7.76
C TRP A 533 24.56 3.95 7.36
N VAL A 534 24.72 5.26 7.17
CA VAL A 534 23.65 6.16 6.72
C VAL A 534 23.81 6.36 5.21
N GLY A 535 23.11 5.54 4.43
CA GLY A 535 23.18 5.58 2.97
C GLY A 535 22.07 4.75 2.34
N GLY A 536 21.10 5.41 1.72
CA GLY A 536 19.87 4.78 1.26
C GLY A 536 20.05 3.76 0.13
N GLY A 537 19.22 2.73 0.14
CA GLY A 537 19.09 1.76 -0.92
C GLY A 537 18.53 0.44 -0.40
N VAL A 538 17.40 0.03 -0.98
CA VAL A 538 16.71 -1.27 -0.90
C VAL A 538 17.57 -2.41 -0.35
N PHE A 539 17.02 -3.14 0.64
CA PHE A 539 17.51 -4.42 1.12
C PHE A 539 18.07 -5.27 -0.03
N GLY A 540 19.39 -5.48 -0.06
CA GLY A 540 19.98 -6.57 -0.82
C GLY A 540 19.39 -7.89 -0.35
N GLY A 541 19.35 -8.90 -1.23
CA GLY A 541 18.59 -10.16 -1.07
C GLY A 541 18.83 -11.03 0.18
N GLY A 542 19.59 -10.57 1.17
CA GLY A 542 19.84 -11.26 2.44
C GLY A 542 18.82 -11.00 3.55
N ALA A 543 17.80 -10.14 3.36
CA ALA A 543 16.78 -9.89 4.39
C ALA A 543 15.96 -11.15 4.76
N GLU A 544 15.57 -11.94 3.76
CA GLU A 544 14.86 -13.22 3.95
C GLU A 544 15.75 -14.27 4.62
N GLU A 545 17.03 -14.29 4.28
CA GLU A 545 18.01 -15.21 4.87
C GLU A 545 18.32 -14.82 6.32
N ALA A 546 18.35 -13.52 6.63
CA ALA A 546 18.52 -13.00 7.99
C ALA A 546 17.30 -13.31 8.87
N LYS A 547 16.10 -13.18 8.31
CA LYS A 547 14.86 -13.58 8.97
C LYS A 547 14.85 -15.09 9.26
N ALA A 548 15.16 -15.92 8.27
CA ALA A 548 15.24 -17.37 8.44
C ALA A 548 16.30 -17.79 9.47
N ALA A 549 17.45 -17.11 9.51
CA ALA A 549 18.48 -17.33 10.52
C ALA A 549 17.99 -16.98 11.93
N LEU A 550 17.27 -15.86 12.08
CA LEU A 550 16.70 -15.47 13.37
C LEU A 550 15.64 -16.46 13.85
N GLU A 551 14.75 -16.91 12.96
CA GLU A 551 13.76 -17.94 13.24
C GLU A 551 14.41 -19.28 13.65
N ALA A 552 15.62 -19.55 13.13
CA ALA A 552 16.45 -20.69 13.53
C ALA A 552 17.27 -20.46 14.82
N GLY A 553 17.10 -19.31 15.50
CA GLY A 553 17.78 -18.97 16.75
C GLY A 553 19.19 -18.43 16.59
N ALA A 554 19.58 -17.98 15.39
CA ALA A 554 20.89 -17.38 15.17
C ALA A 554 21.05 -16.08 15.98
N PRO A 555 22.27 -15.77 16.45
CA PRO A 555 22.53 -14.51 17.15
C PRO A 555 22.19 -13.29 16.27
N PRO A 556 21.70 -12.17 16.83
CA PRO A 556 21.40 -10.95 16.07
C PRO A 556 22.57 -10.47 15.19
N ALA A 557 23.80 -10.72 15.64
CA ALA A 557 25.00 -10.38 14.89
C ALA A 557 25.20 -11.18 13.59
N GLU A 558 24.77 -12.44 13.59
CA GLU A 558 24.78 -13.26 12.39
C GLU A 558 23.68 -12.85 11.42
N CYS A 559 22.49 -12.53 11.93
CA CYS A 559 21.38 -12.02 11.13
C CYS A 559 21.74 -10.69 10.44
N ALA A 560 22.42 -9.78 11.14
CA ALA A 560 22.89 -8.51 10.57
C ALA A 560 23.87 -8.70 9.41
N ARG A 561 24.83 -9.62 9.56
CA ARG A 561 25.78 -9.98 8.50
C ARG A 561 25.08 -10.56 7.28
N ILE A 562 24.09 -11.43 7.49
CA ILE A 562 23.29 -12.00 6.40
C ILE A 562 22.49 -10.90 5.68
N ALA A 563 21.93 -9.94 6.43
CA ALA A 563 21.22 -8.79 5.87
C ALA A 563 22.14 -7.76 5.17
N GLY A 564 23.47 -7.97 5.17
CA GLY A 564 24.44 -7.03 4.60
C GLY A 564 24.62 -5.75 5.42
N LEU A 565 24.27 -5.79 6.71
CA LEU A 565 24.45 -4.69 7.68
C LEU A 565 25.83 -4.74 8.38
N LEU A 566 26.57 -5.85 8.21
CA LEU A 566 27.97 -6.06 8.56
C LEU A 566 28.73 -6.54 7.32
#